data_AF-A0A524QUN2-F1
#
_entry.id   AF-A0A524QUN2-F1
#
_cell.length_a   1.000
_cell.length_b   1.000
_cell.length_c   1.000
_cell.angle_alpha   90.00
_cell.angle_beta   90.00
_cell.angle_gamma   90.00
#
_symmetry.space_group_name_H-M   'P 1'
#
loop_
_entity.id
_entity.type
_entity.pdbx_description
1 polymer ?
#
loop_
_entity_poly.entity_id
_entity_poly.type
_entity_poly.pdbx_seq_one_letter_code
_entity_poly.pdbx_strand_id
1 'polypeptide(L)'
;MVRKILLAAMLPLVLAASLIAAEMTADDLIAKYLTACGGEQSLRALKSMTMKGSMFAQGQSLDVKISYVMPTKSLMEIGMGGVPMQVVGTNGKDAWLKGPMGTFFMTGEEKETTLRQSDRFPLLDYKKNGAKVKLLGEDLVKGAKALKLEYIGSGNDTVIYFFDATTFLITKEKSGDATIIWSDYKKDGNIVMPHKMNVQSAAQSMMMTIDTITVNVAIPESLFVMPKDAKSLDSLKAMMQQMQGGGGK
;
A
#
# COMPACT_ATOMS: atom_id res chain seq x y z
N MET A 1 -82.04 -37.21 -12.28
CA MET A 1 -81.11 -36.77 -11.22
C MET A 1 -79.79 -37.52 -11.38
N VAL A 2 -78.75 -36.90 -11.95
CA VAL A 2 -77.32 -37.18 -11.64
C VAL A 2 -76.53 -35.94 -12.07
N ARG A 3 -75.98 -35.16 -11.13
CA ARG A 3 -75.04 -34.06 -11.42
C ARG A 3 -73.64 -34.53 -11.03
N LYS A 4 -72.74 -34.58 -12.01
CA LYS A 4 -71.32 -34.90 -11.85
C LYS A 4 -70.62 -33.75 -11.12
N ILE A 5 -69.98 -34.03 -9.99
CA ILE A 5 -69.14 -33.08 -9.26
C ILE A 5 -67.71 -33.25 -9.80
N LEU A 6 -67.20 -32.21 -10.45
CA LEU A 6 -65.80 -32.11 -10.89
C LEU A 6 -64.94 -31.66 -9.71
N LEU A 7 -64.04 -32.52 -9.24
CA LEU A 7 -62.95 -32.15 -8.33
C LEU A 7 -61.89 -31.36 -9.11
N ALA A 8 -61.71 -30.08 -8.79
CA ALA A 8 -60.58 -29.30 -9.25
C ALA A 8 -59.41 -29.49 -8.27
N ALA A 9 -58.33 -30.14 -8.73
CA ALA A 9 -57.08 -30.26 -7.99
C ALA A 9 -56.32 -28.92 -8.07
N MET A 10 -56.22 -28.20 -6.96
CA MET A 10 -55.31 -27.05 -6.81
C MET A 10 -53.89 -27.59 -6.53
N LEU A 11 -52.97 -27.42 -7.49
CA LEU A 11 -51.54 -27.56 -7.25
C LEU A 11 -51.02 -26.33 -6.48
N PRO A 12 -50.23 -26.49 -5.40
CA PRO A 12 -49.55 -25.36 -4.79
C PRO A 12 -48.37 -24.93 -5.67
N LEU A 13 -48.41 -23.68 -6.14
CA LEU A 13 -47.29 -23.02 -6.81
C LEU A 13 -46.23 -22.70 -5.75
N VAL A 14 -45.21 -23.55 -5.64
CA VAL A 14 -44.03 -23.27 -4.81
C VAL A 14 -43.21 -22.18 -5.51
N LEU A 15 -43.31 -20.95 -5.01
CA LEU A 15 -42.45 -19.84 -5.41
C LEU A 15 -41.04 -20.11 -4.86
N ALA A 16 -40.15 -20.65 -5.68
CA ALA A 16 -38.73 -20.68 -5.37
C ALA A 16 -38.21 -19.24 -5.40
N ALA A 17 -38.18 -18.58 -4.24
CA ALA A 17 -37.43 -17.35 -4.06
C ALA A 17 -35.94 -17.70 -4.16
N SER A 18 -35.38 -17.54 -5.36
CA SER A 18 -33.93 -17.53 -5.54
C SER A 18 -33.39 -16.38 -4.70
N LEU A 19 -32.82 -16.67 -3.52
CA LEU A 19 -31.93 -15.74 -2.85
C LEU A 19 -30.77 -15.50 -3.82
N ILE A 20 -30.84 -14.40 -4.57
CA ILE A 20 -29.68 -13.87 -5.29
C ILE A 20 -28.68 -13.58 -4.18
N ALA A 21 -27.67 -14.43 -4.03
CA ALA A 21 -26.52 -14.11 -3.21
C ALA A 21 -26.01 -12.75 -3.72
N ALA A 22 -26.06 -11.73 -2.88
CA ALA A 22 -25.62 -10.40 -3.27
C ALA A 22 -24.17 -10.52 -3.77
N GLU A 23 -23.96 -10.16 -5.03
CA GLU A 23 -22.63 -10.14 -5.62
C GLU A 23 -21.81 -9.11 -4.85
N MET A 24 -20.64 -9.52 -4.35
CA MET A 24 -19.78 -8.65 -3.55
C MET A 24 -19.37 -7.43 -4.39
N THR A 25 -19.54 -6.23 -3.83
CA THR A 25 -19.14 -4.99 -4.49
C THR A 25 -17.70 -4.59 -4.15
N ALA A 26 -17.12 -3.65 -4.89
CA ALA A 26 -15.81 -3.08 -4.58
C ALA A 26 -15.78 -2.44 -3.18
N ASP A 27 -16.88 -1.75 -2.83
CA ASP A 27 -17.05 -1.10 -1.53
C ASP A 27 -17.11 -2.13 -0.39
N ASP A 28 -17.78 -3.28 -0.61
CA ASP A 28 -17.82 -4.38 0.37
C ASP A 28 -16.44 -4.99 0.60
N LEU A 29 -15.65 -5.19 -0.47
CA LEU A 29 -14.29 -5.71 -0.36
C LEU A 29 -13.39 -4.74 0.41
N ILE A 30 -13.47 -3.45 0.12
CA ILE A 30 -12.72 -2.42 0.85
C ILE A 30 -13.14 -2.38 2.32
N ALA A 31 -14.43 -2.42 2.63
CA ALA A 31 -14.92 -2.44 4.01
C ALA A 31 -14.41 -3.67 4.79
N LYS A 32 -14.39 -4.84 4.15
CA LYS A 32 -13.83 -6.08 4.73
C LYS A 32 -12.32 -5.96 4.97
N TYR A 33 -11.58 -5.38 4.02
CA TYR A 33 -10.15 -5.09 4.18
C TYR A 33 -9.89 -4.14 5.35
N LEU A 34 -10.60 -3.02 5.43
CA LEU A 34 -10.45 -2.05 6.53
C LEU A 34 -10.77 -2.69 7.88
N THR A 35 -11.78 -3.56 7.93
CA THR A 35 -12.11 -4.36 9.12
C THR A 35 -10.95 -5.30 9.50
N ALA A 36 -10.40 -6.03 8.52
CA ALA A 36 -9.25 -6.92 8.73
C ALA A 36 -7.99 -6.18 9.21
N CYS A 37 -7.82 -4.92 8.79
CA CYS A 37 -6.72 -4.04 9.23
C CYS A 37 -6.91 -3.41 10.62
N GLY A 38 -8.01 -3.70 11.34
CA GLY A 38 -8.29 -3.18 12.68
C GLY A 38 -9.51 -2.28 12.79
N GLY A 39 -10.24 -2.07 11.67
CA GLY A 39 -11.46 -1.29 11.60
C GLY A 39 -11.22 0.21 11.38
N GLU A 40 -12.18 0.85 10.72
CA GLU A 40 -12.12 2.27 10.34
C GLU A 40 -11.82 3.19 11.53
N GLN A 41 -12.44 2.94 12.69
CA GLN A 41 -12.20 3.75 13.89
C GLN A 41 -10.74 3.71 14.34
N SER A 42 -10.12 2.53 14.38
CA SER A 42 -8.71 2.36 14.78
C SER A 42 -7.77 3.02 13.78
N LEU A 43 -8.06 2.86 12.48
CA LEU A 43 -7.26 3.44 11.39
C LEU A 43 -7.36 4.98 11.40
N ARG A 44 -8.55 5.55 11.61
CA ARG A 44 -8.74 7.00 11.73
C ARG A 44 -8.14 7.59 13.00
N ALA A 45 -8.01 6.80 14.06
CA ALA A 45 -7.38 7.22 15.31
C ALA A 45 -5.84 7.22 15.24
N LEU A 46 -5.24 6.67 14.18
CA LEU A 46 -3.80 6.59 14.00
C LEU A 46 -3.22 7.97 13.68
N LYS A 47 -2.37 8.49 14.57
CA LYS A 47 -1.69 9.78 14.40
C LYS A 47 -0.27 9.62 13.88
N SER A 48 0.39 8.53 14.26
CA SER A 48 1.77 8.26 13.91
C SER A 48 2.08 6.78 13.97
N MET A 49 3.16 6.38 13.30
CA MET A 49 3.63 5.00 13.31
C MET A 49 5.15 4.99 13.10
N THR A 50 5.87 4.17 13.85
CA THR A 50 7.29 3.89 13.62
C THR A 50 7.45 2.40 13.34
N MET A 51 8.09 2.08 12.23
CA MET A 51 8.50 0.73 11.86
C MET A 51 10.01 0.61 11.97
N LYS A 52 10.51 -0.50 12.51
CA LYS A 52 11.95 -0.83 12.48
C LYS A 52 12.14 -2.25 12.02
N GLY A 53 13.19 -2.47 11.24
CA GLY A 53 13.64 -3.80 10.88
C GLY A 53 14.83 -3.74 9.94
N SER A 54 14.84 -4.63 8.95
CA SER A 54 15.92 -4.74 7.98
C SER A 54 15.40 -4.80 6.55
N MET A 55 16.22 -4.35 5.61
CA MET A 55 16.04 -4.56 4.19
C MET A 55 17.26 -5.28 3.60
N PHE A 56 17.01 -6.26 2.74
CA PHE A 56 18.02 -6.94 1.96
C PHE A 56 17.95 -6.45 0.52
N ALA A 57 19.00 -5.78 0.07
CA ALA A 57 19.13 -5.24 -1.29
C ALA A 57 20.59 -5.32 -1.74
N GLN A 58 20.83 -5.63 -3.01
CA GLN A 58 22.17 -5.67 -3.61
C GLN A 58 23.18 -6.57 -2.85
N GLY A 59 22.70 -7.66 -2.24
CA GLY A 59 23.52 -8.60 -1.48
C GLY A 59 23.91 -8.13 -0.07
N GLN A 60 23.38 -6.99 0.39
CA GLN A 60 23.64 -6.43 1.71
C GLN A 60 22.35 -6.35 2.53
N SER A 61 22.47 -6.58 3.84
CA SER A 61 21.42 -6.30 4.81
C SER A 61 21.66 -4.91 5.41
N LEU A 62 20.65 -4.05 5.34
CA LEU A 62 20.66 -2.69 5.85
C LEU A 62 19.55 -2.53 6.91
N ASP A 63 19.84 -1.74 7.93
CA ASP A 63 18.84 -1.34 8.92
C ASP A 63 17.84 -0.37 8.27
N VAL A 64 16.55 -0.56 8.54
CA VAL A 64 15.50 0.36 8.12
C VAL A 64 14.69 0.85 9.31
N LYS A 65 14.46 2.15 9.35
CA LYS A 65 13.49 2.79 10.24
C LYS A 65 12.58 3.70 9.44
N ILE A 66 11.28 3.48 9.54
CA ILE A 66 10.28 4.29 8.83
C ILE A 66 9.38 4.96 9.85
N SER A 67 9.27 6.28 9.77
CA SER A 67 8.43 7.10 10.63
C SER A 67 7.32 7.73 9.80
N TYR A 68 6.08 7.58 10.23
CA TYR A 68 4.90 8.19 9.61
C TYR A 68 4.22 9.12 10.61
N VAL A 69 3.80 10.28 10.13
CA VAL A 69 2.83 11.14 10.81
C VAL A 69 1.66 11.33 9.85
N MET A 70 0.51 10.80 10.25
CA MET A 70 -0.66 10.73 9.38
C MET A 70 -1.21 12.14 9.10
N PRO A 71 -1.75 12.39 7.89
CA PRO A 71 -1.97 11.41 6.82
C PRO A 71 -0.81 11.25 5.82
N THR A 72 0.11 12.21 5.71
CA THR A 72 0.97 12.34 4.51
C THR A 72 2.45 12.58 4.77
N LYS A 73 2.91 12.63 6.03
CA LYS A 73 4.32 12.83 6.34
C LYS A 73 5.01 11.48 6.56
N SER A 74 6.15 11.26 5.91
CA SER A 74 6.96 10.06 6.15
C SER A 74 8.46 10.35 6.09
N LEU A 75 9.24 9.55 6.81
CA LEU A 75 10.69 9.59 6.84
C LEU A 75 11.21 8.15 6.92
N MET A 76 11.89 7.72 5.86
CA MET A 76 12.54 6.41 5.77
C MET A 76 14.04 6.61 5.91
N GLU A 77 14.61 6.03 6.95
CA GLU A 77 16.04 6.00 7.24
C GLU A 77 16.58 4.62 6.90
N ILE A 78 17.57 4.56 6.00
CA ILE A 78 18.26 3.33 5.59
C ILE A 78 19.73 3.48 5.98
N GLY A 79 20.28 2.48 6.66
CA GLY A 79 21.59 2.59 7.24
C GLY A 79 22.22 1.26 7.63
N MET A 80 23.30 1.35 8.40
CA MET A 80 24.00 0.18 8.93
C MET A 80 24.54 0.51 10.32
N GLY A 81 24.36 -0.41 11.27
CA GLY A 81 24.79 -0.20 12.66
C GLY A 81 24.04 0.94 13.33
N GLY A 82 22.78 1.17 12.95
CA GLY A 82 21.95 2.27 13.47
C GLY A 82 22.32 3.67 12.98
N VAL A 83 23.30 3.81 12.08
CA VAL A 83 23.67 5.10 11.46
C VAL A 83 22.96 5.24 10.11
N PRO A 84 22.06 6.22 9.92
CA PRO A 84 21.39 6.43 8.65
C PRO A 84 22.39 6.93 7.59
N MET A 85 22.51 6.18 6.49
CA MET A 85 23.33 6.54 5.33
C MET A 85 22.50 7.22 4.25
N GLN A 86 21.22 6.86 4.16
CA GLN A 86 20.25 7.42 3.23
C GLN A 86 18.96 7.74 3.98
N VAL A 87 18.36 8.89 3.67
CA VAL A 87 17.08 9.30 4.22
C VAL A 87 16.18 9.77 3.09
N VAL A 88 15.02 9.14 2.93
CA VAL A 88 13.96 9.61 2.03
C VAL A 88 12.86 10.19 2.89
N GLY A 89 12.45 11.42 2.62
CA GLY A 89 11.45 12.11 3.43
C GLY A 89 10.42 12.85 2.60
N THR A 90 9.24 13.02 3.17
CA THR A 90 8.21 13.93 2.67
C THR A 90 7.47 14.62 3.80
N ASN A 91 7.10 15.88 3.55
CA ASN A 91 6.22 16.67 4.42
C ASN A 91 4.74 16.59 3.98
N GLY A 92 4.42 15.73 3.01
CA GLY A 92 3.09 15.61 2.40
C GLY A 92 2.86 16.54 1.20
N LYS A 93 3.83 17.39 0.87
CA LYS A 93 3.80 18.28 -0.31
C LYS A 93 5.08 18.21 -1.12
N ASP A 94 6.23 18.13 -0.46
CA ASP A 94 7.56 18.07 -1.02
C ASP A 94 8.21 16.74 -0.60
N ALA A 95 9.11 16.23 -1.42
CA ALA A 95 9.86 15.01 -1.16
C ALA A 95 11.35 15.26 -1.37
N TRP A 96 12.19 14.61 -0.56
CA TRP A 96 13.63 14.77 -0.63
C TRP A 96 14.36 13.46 -0.35
N LEU A 97 15.57 13.39 -0.89
CA LEU A 97 16.57 12.37 -0.64
C LEU A 97 17.78 13.03 0.00
N LYS A 98 18.22 12.53 1.15
CA LYS A 98 19.51 12.86 1.76
C LYS A 98 20.41 11.63 1.72
N GLY A 99 21.65 11.81 1.32
CA GLY A 99 22.65 10.74 1.30
C GLY A 99 24.08 11.30 1.30
N PRO A 100 25.09 10.46 1.04
CA PRO A 100 26.50 10.87 1.06
C PRO A 100 26.84 11.99 0.08
N MET A 101 26.11 12.07 -1.04
CA MET A 101 26.30 13.08 -2.08
C MET A 101 25.60 14.43 -1.77
N GLY A 102 24.92 14.54 -0.62
CA GLY A 102 24.18 15.72 -0.20
C GLY A 102 22.68 15.49 -0.10
N THR A 103 21.94 16.60 -0.09
CA THR A 103 20.47 16.61 -0.04
C THR A 103 19.89 17.02 -1.38
N PHE A 104 18.84 16.35 -1.81
CA PHE A 104 18.19 16.54 -3.10
C PHE A 104 16.68 16.56 -2.98
N PHE A 105 16.00 17.57 -3.53
CA PHE A 105 14.54 17.59 -3.65
C PHE A 105 14.11 16.81 -4.89
N MET A 106 12.94 16.17 -4.80
CA MET A 106 12.34 15.39 -5.87
C MET A 106 11.30 16.21 -6.62
N THR A 107 11.15 15.92 -7.91
CA THR A 107 10.13 16.49 -8.81
C THR A 107 9.51 15.36 -9.64
N GLY A 108 8.43 15.66 -10.37
CA GLY A 108 7.82 14.69 -11.28
C GLY A 108 7.39 13.39 -10.60
N GLU A 109 7.55 12.28 -11.31
CA GLU A 109 7.04 10.96 -10.88
C GLU A 109 7.67 10.46 -9.58
N GLU A 110 8.94 10.77 -9.29
CA GLU A 110 9.59 10.38 -8.04
C GLU A 110 8.96 11.07 -6.83
N LYS A 111 8.64 12.35 -6.98
CA LYS A 111 7.93 13.10 -5.94
C LYS A 111 6.54 12.50 -5.72
N GLU A 112 5.78 12.29 -6.79
CA GLU A 112 4.42 11.76 -6.70
C GLU A 112 4.42 10.34 -6.12
N THR A 113 5.37 9.49 -6.50
CA THR A 113 5.55 8.16 -5.90
C THR A 113 5.83 8.24 -4.40
N THR A 114 6.73 9.13 -3.99
CA THR A 114 7.07 9.30 -2.57
C THR A 114 5.88 9.81 -1.75
N LEU A 115 5.08 10.72 -2.31
CA LEU A 115 3.85 11.21 -1.70
C LEU A 115 2.79 10.11 -1.60
N ARG A 116 2.62 9.29 -2.64
CA ARG A 116 1.68 8.15 -2.60
C ARG A 116 2.09 7.13 -1.54
N GLN A 117 3.37 6.83 -1.41
CA GLN A 117 3.90 5.88 -0.43
C GLN A 117 3.80 6.38 1.02
N SER A 118 3.57 7.68 1.25
CA SER A 118 3.37 8.22 2.59
C SER A 118 1.95 8.00 3.12
N ASP A 119 0.95 7.84 2.23
CA ASP A 119 -0.39 7.41 2.62
C ASP A 119 -0.42 5.89 2.81
N ARG A 120 -0.51 5.45 4.07
CA ARG A 120 -0.51 4.02 4.38
C ARG A 120 -1.86 3.36 4.14
N PHE A 121 -2.96 4.10 4.11
CA PHE A 121 -4.30 3.55 3.99
C PHE A 121 -5.09 4.27 2.88
N PRO A 122 -4.64 4.22 1.62
CA PRO A 122 -5.28 4.96 0.52
C PRO A 122 -6.74 4.53 0.27
N LEU A 123 -7.08 3.29 0.64
CA LEU A 123 -8.44 2.76 0.57
C LEU A 123 -9.37 3.25 1.69
N LEU A 124 -8.86 3.93 2.72
CA LEU A 124 -9.68 4.46 3.82
C LEU A 124 -10.51 5.67 3.37
N ASP A 125 -9.89 6.57 2.60
CA ASP A 125 -10.49 7.82 2.15
C ASP A 125 -10.58 7.93 0.62
N TYR A 126 -10.51 6.80 -0.11
CA TYR A 126 -10.45 6.77 -1.58
C TYR A 126 -11.58 7.60 -2.25
N LYS A 127 -12.83 7.50 -1.76
CA LYS A 127 -13.97 8.28 -2.29
C LYS A 127 -13.76 9.78 -2.10
N LYS A 128 -13.31 10.19 -0.91
CA LYS A 128 -13.04 11.59 -0.56
C LYS A 128 -11.88 12.15 -1.40
N ASN A 129 -10.91 11.30 -1.72
CA ASN A 129 -9.74 11.64 -2.54
C ASN A 129 -10.05 11.57 -4.05
N GLY A 130 -11.29 11.30 -4.44
CA GLY A 130 -11.70 11.26 -5.85
C GLY A 130 -11.21 10.05 -6.62
N ALA A 131 -10.72 9.01 -5.93
CA ALA A 131 -10.28 7.77 -6.55
C ALA A 131 -11.47 6.90 -6.97
N LYS A 132 -11.27 6.14 -8.05
CA LYS A 132 -12.24 5.17 -8.56
C LYS A 132 -11.77 3.77 -8.25
N VAL A 133 -12.70 2.87 -7.96
CA VAL A 133 -12.40 1.46 -7.69
C VAL A 133 -13.31 0.55 -8.50
N LYS A 134 -12.77 -0.60 -8.91
CA LYS A 134 -13.50 -1.59 -9.70
C LYS A 134 -13.05 -3.00 -9.35
N LEU A 135 -13.99 -3.91 -9.10
CA LEU A 135 -13.66 -5.34 -8.99
C LEU A 135 -13.30 -5.90 -10.35
N LEU A 136 -12.20 -6.66 -10.39
CA LEU A 136 -11.71 -7.34 -11.59
C LEU A 136 -11.92 -8.85 -11.54
N GLY A 137 -12.64 -9.35 -10.55
CA GLY A 137 -12.85 -10.78 -10.31
C GLY A 137 -11.77 -11.40 -9.43
N GLU A 138 -11.44 -12.66 -9.70
CA GLU A 138 -10.59 -13.49 -8.85
C GLU A 138 -9.32 -13.94 -9.59
N ASP A 139 -8.28 -14.29 -8.84
CA ASP A 139 -7.00 -14.77 -9.35
C ASP A 139 -6.28 -15.59 -8.26
N LEU A 140 -5.07 -16.05 -8.54
CA LEU A 140 -4.24 -16.78 -7.59
C LEU A 140 -3.00 -15.99 -7.19
N VAL A 141 -2.75 -15.89 -5.89
CA VAL A 141 -1.48 -15.39 -5.34
C VAL A 141 -0.82 -16.54 -4.58
N LYS A 142 0.30 -17.05 -5.13
CA LYS A 142 1.03 -18.21 -4.57
C LYS A 142 0.13 -19.44 -4.33
N GLY A 143 -0.85 -19.67 -5.22
CA GLY A 143 -1.80 -20.78 -5.13
C GLY A 143 -3.01 -20.54 -4.20
N ALA A 144 -3.05 -19.44 -3.46
CA ALA A 144 -4.21 -19.03 -2.68
C ALA A 144 -5.15 -18.15 -3.51
N LYS A 145 -6.46 -18.31 -3.31
CA LYS A 145 -7.50 -17.53 -3.98
C LYS A 145 -7.44 -16.07 -3.53
N ALA A 146 -7.39 -15.16 -4.49
CA ALA A 146 -7.35 -13.73 -4.25
C ALA A 146 -8.42 -12.98 -5.06
N LEU A 147 -8.96 -11.93 -4.47
CA LEU A 147 -9.92 -11.01 -5.08
C LEU A 147 -9.16 -9.81 -5.62
N LYS A 148 -9.47 -9.36 -6.84
CA LYS A 148 -8.77 -8.25 -7.49
C LYS A 148 -9.60 -6.98 -7.48
N LEU A 149 -8.97 -5.90 -7.08
CA LEU A 149 -9.50 -4.55 -7.14
C LEU A 149 -8.56 -3.67 -7.95
N GLU A 150 -9.09 -3.04 -9.00
CA GLU A 150 -8.46 -1.90 -9.62
C GLU A 150 -8.75 -0.65 -8.81
N TYR A 151 -7.72 0.08 -8.47
CA TYR A 151 -7.77 1.41 -7.86
C TYR A 151 -7.16 2.40 -8.87
N ILE A 152 -7.89 3.47 -9.16
CA ILE A 152 -7.45 4.57 -10.03
C ILE A 152 -7.46 5.83 -9.18
N GLY A 153 -6.28 6.35 -8.84
CA GLY A 153 -6.12 7.58 -8.07
C GLY A 153 -6.58 8.81 -8.86
N SER A 154 -6.69 9.96 -8.19
CA SER A 154 -7.09 11.22 -8.82
C SER A 154 -6.12 11.70 -9.91
N GLY A 155 -4.87 11.23 -9.89
CA GLY A 155 -3.85 11.48 -10.91
C GLY A 155 -3.91 10.54 -12.11
N ASN A 156 -4.93 9.67 -12.19
CA ASN A 156 -5.04 8.54 -13.14
C ASN A 156 -3.93 7.49 -13.00
N ASP A 157 -3.27 7.43 -11.84
CA ASP A 157 -2.39 6.34 -11.46
C ASP A 157 -3.22 5.09 -11.15
N THR A 158 -2.83 3.95 -11.73
CA THR A 158 -3.54 2.69 -11.54
C THR A 158 -2.73 1.73 -10.68
N VAL A 159 -3.40 1.19 -9.67
CA VAL A 159 -2.88 0.13 -8.79
C VAL A 159 -3.87 -1.03 -8.79
N ILE A 160 -3.37 -2.25 -9.00
CA ILE A 160 -4.17 -3.47 -8.83
C ILE A 160 -3.82 -4.12 -7.51
N TYR A 161 -4.79 -4.12 -6.58
CA TYR A 161 -4.69 -4.80 -5.30
C TYR A 161 -5.27 -6.21 -5.38
N PHE A 162 -4.59 -7.15 -4.75
CA PHE A 162 -5.00 -8.54 -4.63
C PHE A 162 -5.20 -8.84 -3.15
N PHE A 163 -6.44 -9.13 -2.77
CA PHE A 163 -6.86 -9.41 -1.40
C PHE A 163 -6.99 -10.92 -1.23
N ASP A 164 -6.40 -11.49 -0.19
CA ASP A 164 -6.65 -12.88 0.17
C ASP A 164 -8.15 -13.11 0.40
N ALA A 165 -8.75 -14.11 -0.25
CA ALA A 165 -10.20 -14.28 -0.25
C ALA A 165 -10.79 -14.74 1.10
N THR A 166 -9.94 -15.15 2.06
CA THR A 166 -10.37 -15.59 3.39
C THR A 166 -10.19 -14.49 4.44
N THR A 167 -9.03 -13.84 4.43
CA THR A 167 -8.66 -12.82 5.43
C THR A 167 -8.97 -11.40 4.98
N PHE A 168 -9.20 -11.18 3.68
CA PHE A 168 -9.38 -9.87 3.04
C PHE A 168 -8.19 -8.92 3.19
N LEU A 169 -7.01 -9.42 3.59
CA LEU A 169 -5.78 -8.64 3.65
C LEU A 169 -5.14 -8.57 2.25
N ILE A 170 -4.54 -7.43 1.92
CA ILE A 170 -3.81 -7.28 0.65
C ILE A 170 -2.54 -8.13 0.69
N THR A 171 -2.41 -9.11 -0.20
CA THR A 171 -1.22 -9.99 -0.28
C THR A 171 -0.32 -9.63 -1.44
N LYS A 172 -0.85 -8.92 -2.44
CA LYS A 172 -0.10 -8.44 -3.59
C LYS A 172 -0.65 -7.12 -4.09
N GLU A 173 0.24 -6.29 -4.58
CA GLU A 173 -0.04 -5.03 -5.28
C GLU A 173 0.75 -5.02 -6.59
N LYS A 174 0.15 -4.47 -7.65
CA LYS A 174 0.83 -4.20 -8.91
C LYS A 174 0.58 -2.77 -9.34
N SER A 175 1.65 -2.03 -9.63
CA SER A 175 1.61 -0.68 -10.21
C SER A 175 2.70 -0.57 -11.26
N GLY A 176 2.31 -0.29 -12.51
CA GLY A 176 3.25 -0.32 -13.65
C GLY A 176 3.97 -1.68 -13.78
N ASP A 177 5.30 -1.63 -13.80
CA ASP A 177 6.19 -2.80 -13.82
C ASP A 177 6.51 -3.35 -12.42
N ALA A 178 6.18 -2.60 -11.36
CA ALA A 178 6.43 -2.99 -9.99
C ALA A 178 5.34 -3.92 -9.45
N THR A 179 5.78 -4.98 -8.76
CA THR A 179 4.95 -5.88 -7.96
C THR A 179 5.44 -5.86 -6.53
N ILE A 180 4.53 -5.69 -5.59
CA ILE A 180 4.82 -5.79 -4.16
C ILE A 180 4.05 -6.98 -3.59
N ILE A 181 4.72 -7.83 -2.83
CA ILE A 181 4.13 -8.95 -2.10
C ILE A 181 4.21 -8.66 -0.61
N TRP A 182 3.06 -8.70 0.05
CA TRP A 182 2.91 -8.48 1.49
C TRP A 182 2.65 -9.80 2.20
N SER A 183 3.28 -10.02 3.35
CA SER A 183 3.07 -11.24 4.15
C SER A 183 3.42 -11.01 5.62
N ASP A 184 3.22 -12.05 6.44
CA ASP A 184 3.51 -12.04 7.88
C ASP A 184 2.71 -10.94 8.60
N TYR A 185 1.40 -10.92 8.39
CA TYR A 185 0.51 -9.94 9.02
C TYR A 185 0.41 -10.20 10.52
N LYS A 186 0.62 -9.16 11.33
CA LYS A 186 0.52 -9.21 12.80
C LYS A 186 -0.31 -8.05 13.31
N LYS A 187 -0.81 -8.22 14.53
CA LYS A 187 -1.51 -7.17 15.26
C LYS A 187 -0.49 -6.28 15.97
N ASP A 188 -0.50 -4.99 15.67
CA ASP A 188 0.37 -3.97 16.24
C ASP A 188 -0.50 -2.89 16.91
N GLY A 189 -0.71 -3.04 18.22
CA GLY A 189 -1.72 -2.26 18.94
C GLY A 189 -3.13 -2.62 18.46
N ASN A 190 -3.83 -1.64 17.89
CA ASN A 190 -5.21 -1.80 17.40
C ASN A 190 -5.31 -1.97 15.88
N ILE A 191 -4.19 -2.07 15.17
CA ILE A 191 -4.15 -2.26 13.72
C ILE A 191 -3.48 -3.59 13.36
N VAL A 192 -3.70 -4.07 12.14
CA VAL A 192 -3.04 -5.26 11.60
C VAL A 192 -2.22 -4.84 10.38
N MET A 193 -0.92 -5.14 10.40
CA MET A 193 0.06 -4.67 9.41
C MET A 193 0.96 -5.82 8.92
N PRO A 194 1.46 -5.78 7.67
CA PRO A 194 2.39 -6.79 7.17
C PRO A 194 3.79 -6.55 7.75
N HIS A 195 4.44 -7.62 8.21
CA HIS A 195 5.83 -7.57 8.70
C HIS A 195 6.84 -7.99 7.64
N LYS A 196 6.40 -8.40 6.45
CA LYS A 196 7.26 -8.71 5.31
C LYS A 196 6.76 -8.07 4.03
N MET A 197 7.68 -7.44 3.32
CA MET A 197 7.45 -6.82 2.01
C MET A 197 8.51 -7.33 1.04
N ASN A 198 8.09 -7.76 -0.15
CA ASN A 198 9.00 -8.10 -1.24
C ASN A 198 8.61 -7.27 -2.47
N VAL A 199 9.50 -6.37 -2.88
CA VAL A 199 9.34 -5.50 -4.04
C VAL A 199 10.11 -6.09 -5.21
N GLN A 200 9.45 -6.23 -6.34
CA GLN A 200 10.01 -6.77 -7.58
C GLN A 200 9.65 -5.84 -8.74
N SER A 201 10.65 -5.34 -9.45
CA SER A 201 10.52 -4.63 -10.72
C SER A 201 11.66 -5.04 -11.65
N ALA A 202 11.66 -4.53 -12.88
CA ALA A 202 12.79 -4.78 -13.81
C ALA A 202 14.11 -4.19 -13.28
N ALA A 203 14.03 -3.09 -12.53
CA ALA A 203 15.19 -2.36 -12.03
C ALA A 203 15.64 -2.79 -10.63
N GLN A 204 14.74 -3.35 -9.80
CA GLN A 204 15.02 -3.57 -8.39
C GLN A 204 14.33 -4.82 -7.85
N SER A 205 15.06 -5.57 -7.02
CA SER A 205 14.51 -6.60 -6.15
C SER A 205 14.93 -6.30 -4.72
N MET A 206 13.97 -6.18 -3.81
CA MET A 206 14.20 -5.83 -2.41
C MET A 206 13.29 -6.68 -1.52
N MET A 207 13.86 -7.21 -0.44
CA MET A 207 13.08 -7.81 0.64
C MET A 207 13.22 -6.94 1.88
N MET A 208 12.11 -6.65 2.56
CA MET A 208 12.09 -5.94 3.83
C MET A 208 11.38 -6.79 4.86
N THR A 209 11.99 -6.90 6.04
CA THR A 209 11.40 -7.51 7.23
C THR A 209 11.27 -6.43 8.29
N ILE A 210 10.08 -6.30 8.86
CA ILE A 210 9.80 -5.40 9.97
C ILE A 210 9.76 -6.23 11.24
N ASP A 211 10.58 -5.83 12.21
CA ASP A 211 10.67 -6.49 13.51
C ASP A 211 9.68 -5.88 14.50
N THR A 212 9.48 -4.56 14.41
CA THR A 212 8.61 -3.82 15.33
C THR A 212 7.83 -2.74 14.60
N ILE A 213 6.55 -2.62 14.97
CA ILE A 213 5.69 -1.50 14.61
C ILE A 213 5.15 -0.92 15.91
N THR A 214 5.29 0.40 16.08
CA THR A 214 4.75 1.13 17.23
C THR A 214 3.87 2.26 16.73
N VAL A 215 2.62 2.30 17.21
CA VAL A 215 1.62 3.29 16.79
C VAL A 215 1.44 4.38 17.82
N ASN A 216 1.01 5.57 17.38
CA ASN A 216 0.68 6.72 18.22
C ASN A 216 1.83 7.19 19.14
N VAL A 217 3.07 7.03 18.68
CA VAL A 217 4.26 7.56 19.35
C VAL A 217 4.49 9.03 18.99
N ALA A 218 5.03 9.81 19.93
CA ALA A 218 5.42 11.18 19.63
C ALA A 218 6.61 11.18 18.64
N ILE A 219 6.45 11.86 17.51
CA ILE A 219 7.50 12.02 16.49
C ILE A 219 7.70 13.53 16.28
N PRO A 220 8.93 14.06 16.48
CA PRO A 220 9.18 15.49 16.30
C PRO A 220 8.89 15.94 14.87
N GLU A 221 8.11 17.01 14.73
CA GLU A 221 7.78 17.55 13.40
C GLU A 221 9.01 18.05 12.63
N SER A 222 10.07 18.44 13.36
CA SER A 222 11.36 18.87 12.79
C SER A 222 12.03 17.80 11.93
N LEU A 223 11.66 16.51 12.09
CA LEU A 223 12.16 15.42 11.25
C LEU A 223 11.62 15.47 9.82
N PHE A 224 10.50 16.16 9.59
CA PHE A 224 9.83 16.24 8.28
C PHE A 224 10.01 17.62 7.62
N VAL A 225 11.12 18.30 7.93
CA VAL A 225 11.47 19.57 7.30
C VAL A 225 12.52 19.30 6.21
N MET A 226 12.18 19.64 4.97
CA MET A 226 13.13 19.55 3.87
C MET A 226 14.32 20.50 4.13
N PRO A 227 15.58 20.01 4.06
CA PRO A 227 16.75 20.88 4.23
C PRO A 227 16.81 21.97 3.17
N LYS A 228 17.19 23.20 3.57
CA LYS A 228 17.18 24.40 2.71
C LYS A 228 18.25 24.38 1.61
N ASP A 229 19.29 23.58 1.78
CA ASP A 229 20.42 23.41 0.87
C ASP A 229 20.19 22.30 -0.17
N ALA A 230 18.97 21.75 -0.25
CA ALA A 230 18.62 20.70 -1.18
C ALA A 230 18.77 21.14 -2.65
N LYS A 231 19.52 20.38 -3.44
CA LYS A 231 19.64 20.54 -4.90
C LYS A 231 18.57 19.72 -5.63
N SER A 232 18.41 19.85 -6.95
CA SER A 232 17.48 18.96 -7.67
C SER A 232 18.02 17.52 -7.74
N LEU A 233 17.19 16.51 -7.51
CA LEU A 233 17.55 15.10 -7.72
C LEU A 233 17.97 14.81 -9.18
N ASP A 234 17.41 15.54 -10.15
CA ASP A 234 17.80 15.41 -11.55
C ASP A 234 19.26 15.82 -11.79
N SER A 235 19.76 16.79 -11.02
CA SER A 235 21.17 17.19 -11.08
C SER A 235 22.11 16.08 -10.59
N LEU A 236 21.70 15.31 -9.57
CA LEU A 236 22.45 14.14 -9.11
C LEU A 236 22.47 13.04 -10.18
N LYS A 237 21.30 12.73 -10.78
CA LYS A 237 21.19 11.72 -11.83
C LYS A 237 22.05 12.05 -13.04
N ALA A 238 22.02 13.30 -13.51
CA ALA A 238 22.84 13.76 -14.63
C ALA A 238 24.35 13.61 -14.33
N MET A 239 24.78 13.99 -13.12
CA MET A 239 26.17 13.82 -12.69
C MET A 239 26.58 12.33 -12.65
N MET A 240 25.71 11.45 -12.15
CA MET A 240 25.97 10.00 -12.12
C MET A 240 26.09 9.40 -13.52
N GLN A 241 25.23 9.81 -14.46
CA GLN A 241 25.26 9.33 -15.84
C GLN A 241 26.57 9.74 -16.54
N GLN A 242 27.07 10.95 -16.29
CA GLN A 242 28.36 11.40 -16.83
C GLN A 242 29.54 10.58 -16.30
N MET A 243 29.53 10.23 -15.01
CA MET A 243 30.58 9.38 -14.42
C MET A 243 30.58 7.97 -15.01
N GLN A 244 29.42 7.40 -15.32
CA GLN A 244 29.31 6.07 -15.94
C GLN A 244 29.68 6.07 -17.43
N GLY A 245 29.41 7.16 -18.15
CA GLY A 245 29.78 7.30 -19.57
C GLY A 245 31.24 7.70 -19.83
N GLY A 246 31.97 8.18 -18.82
CA GLY A 246 33.34 8.70 -18.95
C GLY A 246 34.46 7.65 -18.87
N GLY A 247 34.17 6.38 -18.55
CA GLY A 247 35.16 5.32 -18.39
C GLY A 247 35.58 4.59 -19.68
N GLY A 248 35.11 5.05 -20.85
CA GLY A 248 35.37 4.45 -22.15
C GLY A 248 35.98 5.43 -23.14
N LYS A 249 37.19 5.94 -22.84
CA LYS A 249 38.12 6.51 -23.82
C LYS A 249 39.55 6.19 -23.41
#